data_AF-A0A7V4MQN4-F1
#
_entry.id   AF-A0A7V4MQN4-F1
#
_cell.length_a   1.000
_cell.length_b   1.000
_cell.length_c   1.000
_cell.angle_alpha   90.00
_cell.angle_beta   90.00
_cell.angle_gamma   90.00
#
_symmetry.space_group_name_H-M   'P 1'
#
loop_
_entity.id
_entity.type
_entity.pdbx_description
1 polymer ?
#
loop_
_entity_poly.entity_id
_entity_poly.type
_entity_poly.pdbx_seq_one_letter_code
_entity_poly.pdbx_strand_id
1 'polypeptide(L)'
;MLARAKGRVVEITSEHPDLQELVVEVSGQRRSAIAYSALVGRVRVGEMVLLNTWAVELDLGTGGADFVIASEDQTTVDAAPVGHVMKLRYTPLQQPVLAAEAPESTWHSEVAGFQSLEMTPVVCAELHSQLPAIAAAAKWETHGAARVAYVMTDDAALPLAYSHLVRDLREKGLIDVTITSGQAFGGDYEAVNLYSALAVAKVAGKADI
;
A
#
# COMPACT_ATOMS: atom_id res chain seq x y z
N MET A 1 -21.86 -7.72 -8.35
CA MET A 1 -21.04 -8.69 -9.13
C MET A 1 -19.81 -7.93 -9.63
N LEU A 2 -18.62 -8.52 -9.59
CA LEU A 2 -17.44 -7.91 -10.21
C LEU A 2 -17.55 -7.98 -11.74
N ALA A 3 -17.40 -6.85 -12.43
CA ALA A 3 -17.14 -6.85 -13.87
C ALA A 3 -15.73 -7.36 -14.10
N ARG A 4 -15.61 -8.39 -14.93
CA ARG A 4 -14.36 -9.11 -15.13
C ARG A 4 -14.10 -9.35 -16.60
N ALA A 5 -12.85 -9.16 -17.00
CA ALA A 5 -12.39 -9.48 -18.34
C ALA A 5 -11.06 -10.23 -18.28
N LYS A 6 -10.79 -11.07 -19.27
CA LYS A 6 -9.46 -11.62 -19.49
C LYS A 6 -8.68 -10.67 -20.40
N GLY A 7 -7.44 -10.40 -20.05
CA GLY A 7 -6.52 -9.60 -20.86
C GLY A 7 -5.17 -10.27 -21.00
N ARG A 8 -4.49 -10.02 -22.12
CA ARG A 8 -3.07 -10.40 -22.29
C ARG A 8 -2.20 -9.20 -21.98
N VAL A 9 -1.18 -9.35 -21.14
CA VAL A 9 -0.20 -8.28 -20.92
C VAL A 9 0.63 -8.10 -22.19
N VAL A 10 0.63 -6.90 -22.74
CA VAL A 10 1.39 -6.57 -23.96
C VAL A 10 2.57 -5.64 -23.67
N GLU A 11 2.53 -4.90 -22.57
CA GLU A 11 3.58 -3.96 -22.15
C GLU A 11 3.56 -3.76 -20.63
N ILE A 12 4.72 -3.52 -20.04
CA ILE A 12 4.89 -3.05 -18.66
C ILE A 12 5.43 -1.62 -18.77
N THR A 13 4.61 -0.62 -18.47
CA THR A 13 4.93 0.80 -18.65
C THR A 13 5.71 1.38 -17.48
N SER A 14 5.49 0.85 -16.28
CA SER A 14 6.25 1.18 -15.08
C SER A 14 6.37 -0.04 -14.18
N GLU A 15 7.50 -0.17 -13.49
CA GLU A 15 7.75 -1.22 -12.54
C GLU A 15 8.36 -0.65 -11.25
N HIS A 16 7.65 -0.88 -10.14
CA HIS A 16 8.08 -0.57 -8.79
C HIS A 16 8.20 -1.86 -7.97
N PRO A 17 8.75 -1.80 -6.75
CA PRO A 17 8.80 -2.97 -5.86
C PRO A 17 7.43 -3.64 -5.64
N ASP A 18 6.38 -2.85 -5.42
CA ASP A 18 5.07 -3.36 -4.99
C ASP A 18 3.93 -3.19 -6.01
N LEU A 19 4.22 -2.58 -7.16
CA LEU A 19 3.24 -2.25 -8.19
C LEU A 19 3.85 -2.27 -9.59
N GLN A 20 3.09 -2.77 -10.57
CA GLN A 20 3.36 -2.62 -12.00
C GLN A 20 2.20 -1.89 -12.68
N GLU A 21 2.54 -0.95 -13.56
CA GLU A 21 1.62 -0.36 -14.52
C GLU A 21 1.77 -1.09 -15.85
N LEU A 22 0.65 -1.48 -16.44
CA LEU A 22 0.59 -2.41 -17.57
C LEU A 22 -0.25 -1.83 -18.69
N VAL A 23 0.04 -2.25 -19.92
CA VAL A 23 -0.93 -2.26 -21.01
C VAL A 23 -1.38 -3.69 -21.23
N VAL A 24 -2.70 -3.88 -21.23
CA VAL A 24 -3.35 -5.18 -21.46
C VAL A 24 -4.23 -5.11 -22.70
N GLU A 25 -4.21 -6.16 -23.51
CA GLU A 25 -5.12 -6.33 -24.64
C GLU A 25 -6.35 -7.12 -24.18
N VAL A 26 -7.52 -6.49 -24.24
CA VAL A 26 -8.83 -7.07 -23.88
C VAL A 26 -9.74 -6.95 -25.09
N SER A 27 -10.17 -8.07 -25.66
CA SER A 27 -11.06 -8.10 -26.84
C SER A 27 -10.57 -7.22 -28.00
N GLY A 28 -9.25 -7.18 -28.23
CA GLY A 28 -8.61 -6.39 -29.29
C GLY A 28 -8.41 -4.91 -28.98
N GLN A 29 -8.72 -4.45 -27.76
CA GLN A 29 -8.48 -3.08 -27.31
C GLN A 29 -7.35 -3.04 -26.27
N ARG A 30 -6.47 -2.04 -26.38
CA ARG A 30 -5.44 -1.78 -25.38
C ARG A 30 -6.00 -0.95 -24.24
N ARG A 31 -5.82 -1.41 -23.01
CA ARG A 31 -6.31 -0.78 -21.78
C ARG A 31 -5.16 -0.65 -20.79
N SER A 32 -5.17 0.41 -19.99
CA SER A 32 -4.25 0.55 -18.86
C SER A 32 -4.69 -0.41 -17.76
N ALA A 33 -3.73 -1.03 -17.06
CA ALA A 33 -4.01 -1.88 -15.92
C ALA A 33 -2.96 -1.74 -14.82
N ILE A 34 -3.38 -1.96 -13.58
CA ILE A 34 -2.53 -1.96 -12.38
C ILE A 34 -2.46 -3.37 -11.81
N ALA A 35 -1.24 -3.85 -11.57
CA ALA A 35 -0.98 -5.08 -10.83
C ALA A 35 -0.26 -4.77 -9.52
N TYR A 36 -0.84 -5.18 -8.39
CA TYR A 36 -0.20 -5.09 -7.08
C TYR A 36 0.61 -6.36 -6.85
N SER A 37 1.93 -6.24 -6.75
CA SER A 37 2.82 -7.40 -6.64
C SER A 37 2.54 -8.25 -5.40
N ALA A 38 2.08 -7.62 -4.31
CA ALA A 38 1.65 -8.32 -3.10
C ALA A 38 0.41 -9.22 -3.30
N LEU A 39 -0.45 -8.91 -4.28
CA LEU A 39 -1.67 -9.68 -4.55
C LEU A 39 -1.50 -10.72 -5.66
N VAL A 40 -0.75 -10.38 -6.71
CA VAL A 40 -0.71 -11.20 -7.94
C VAL A 40 0.69 -11.60 -8.39
N GLY A 41 1.73 -11.23 -7.64
CA GLY A 41 3.13 -11.41 -8.05
C GLY A 41 3.56 -10.42 -9.13
N ARG A 42 4.75 -10.63 -9.70
CA ARG A 42 5.26 -9.83 -10.82
C ARG A 42 4.81 -10.43 -12.13
N VAL A 43 3.91 -9.75 -12.83
CA VAL A 43 3.37 -10.18 -14.12
C VAL A 43 4.39 -9.92 -15.23
N ARG A 44 4.41 -10.78 -16.25
CA ARG A 44 5.28 -10.64 -17.43
C ARG A 44 4.49 -10.36 -18.71
N VAL A 45 5.15 -9.70 -19.67
CA VAL A 45 4.61 -9.55 -21.03
C VAL A 45 4.31 -10.93 -21.62
N GLY A 46 3.12 -11.08 -22.19
CA GLY A 46 2.60 -12.32 -22.74
C GLY A 46 1.69 -13.10 -21.80
N GLU A 47 1.74 -12.86 -20.48
CA GLU A 47 0.90 -13.56 -19.49
C GLU A 47 -0.58 -13.18 -19.64
N MET A 48 -1.46 -14.13 -19.30
CA MET A 48 -2.90 -13.91 -19.24
C MET A 48 -3.31 -13.50 -17.83
N VAL A 49 -4.08 -12.42 -17.72
CA VAL A 49 -4.57 -11.88 -16.46
C VAL A 49 -6.08 -11.74 -16.42
N LEU A 50 -6.65 -11.93 -15.24
CA LEU A 50 -8.04 -11.60 -14.94
C LEU A 50 -8.10 -10.19 -14.37
N LEU A 51 -8.96 -9.34 -14.93
CA LEU A 51 -9.09 -7.93 -14.59
C LEU A 51 -10.41 -7.65 -13.87
N ASN A 52 -10.42 -6.65 -13.00
CA ASN A 52 -11.60 -5.92 -12.55
C ASN A 52 -11.73 -4.64 -13.39
N THR A 53 -12.83 -4.52 -14.13
CA THR A 53 -13.00 -3.49 -15.16
C THR A 53 -13.90 -2.32 -14.75
N TRP A 54 -14.46 -2.35 -13.53
CA TRP A 54 -15.44 -1.35 -13.11
C TRP A 54 -14.91 0.08 -13.10
N ALA A 55 -13.63 0.27 -12.74
CA ALA A 55 -13.04 1.60 -12.65
C ALA A 55 -13.07 2.34 -14.00
N VAL A 56 -12.80 1.63 -15.09
CA VAL A 56 -12.84 2.15 -16.46
C VAL A 56 -14.28 2.22 -16.98
N GLU A 57 -15.08 1.18 -16.74
CA GLU A 57 -16.47 1.13 -17.23
C GLU A 57 -17.36 2.21 -16.62
N LEU A 58 -17.10 2.61 -15.38
CA LEU A 58 -17.84 3.64 -14.67
C LEU A 58 -17.16 5.03 -14.71
N ASP A 59 -16.05 5.16 -15.43
CA ASP A 59 -15.27 6.40 -15.55
C ASP A 59 -15.00 7.09 -14.19
N LEU A 60 -14.53 6.31 -13.20
CA LEU A 60 -14.41 6.78 -11.82
C LEU A 60 -13.27 7.82 -11.60
N GLY A 61 -12.60 8.26 -12.66
CA GLY A 61 -11.50 9.22 -12.57
C GLY A 61 -10.23 8.69 -11.90
N THR A 62 -10.19 7.41 -11.50
CA THR A 62 -9.04 6.72 -10.89
C THR A 62 -7.98 6.34 -11.93
N GLY A 63 -7.48 7.32 -12.68
CA GLY A 63 -6.41 7.12 -13.67
C GLY A 63 -6.75 6.24 -14.87
N GLY A 64 -8.01 5.80 -15.02
CA GLY A 64 -8.49 5.05 -16.19
C GLY A 64 -7.87 3.65 -16.36
N ALA A 65 -7.51 2.98 -15.26
CA ALA A 65 -6.92 1.65 -15.29
C ALA A 65 -7.84 0.56 -14.74
N ASP A 66 -7.78 -0.62 -15.36
CA ASP A 66 -8.33 -1.86 -14.78
C ASP A 66 -7.40 -2.38 -13.68
N PHE A 67 -7.92 -3.21 -12.77
CA PHE A 67 -7.09 -3.81 -11.71
C PHE A 67 -6.92 -5.30 -11.93
N VAL A 68 -5.68 -5.79 -11.90
CA VAL A 68 -5.40 -7.23 -12.02
C VAL A 68 -5.86 -7.94 -10.74
N ILE A 69 -6.75 -8.91 -10.90
CA ILE A 69 -7.26 -9.80 -9.85
C ILE A 69 -6.32 -11.00 -9.65
N ALA A 70 -5.86 -11.58 -10.76
CA ALA A 70 -4.98 -12.76 -10.75
C ALA A 70 -4.26 -12.91 -12.11
N SER A 71 -3.09 -13.55 -12.10
CA SER A 71 -2.42 -14.08 -13.30
C SER A 71 -2.77 -15.57 -13.45
N GLU A 72 -3.10 -16.02 -14.67
CA GLU A 72 -3.36 -17.43 -14.95
C GLU A 72 -2.08 -18.27 -14.88
N ASP A 73 -0.92 -17.63 -15.06
CA ASP A 73 0.39 -18.27 -15.06
C ASP A 73 1.00 -18.36 -13.65
N GLN A 74 0.51 -17.58 -12.69
CA GLN A 74 1.02 -17.51 -11.31
C GLN A 74 -0.04 -17.99 -10.32
N THR A 75 -0.13 -19.32 -10.19
CA THR A 75 -1.19 -19.98 -9.41
C THR A 75 -0.72 -20.55 -8.07
N THR A 76 0.58 -20.54 -7.79
CA THR A 76 1.15 -21.06 -6.54
C THR A 76 2.05 -20.02 -5.88
N VAL A 77 1.92 -19.91 -4.55
CA VAL A 77 2.86 -19.17 -3.71
C VAL A 77 3.67 -20.20 -2.94
N ASP A 78 4.96 -20.33 -3.31
CA ASP A 78 5.86 -21.30 -2.68
C ASP A 78 6.46 -20.80 -1.35
N ALA A 79 6.25 -19.52 -1.02
CA ALA A 79 6.76 -18.91 0.20
C ALA A 79 5.78 -19.09 1.39
N ALA A 80 6.34 -19.41 2.55
CA ALA A 80 5.58 -19.35 3.80
C ALA A 80 5.15 -17.90 4.09
N PRO A 81 3.97 -17.69 4.70
CA PRO A 81 3.52 -16.36 5.05
C PRO A 81 4.47 -15.73 6.08
N VAL A 82 4.74 -14.43 5.93
CA VAL A 82 5.64 -13.67 6.82
C VAL A 82 5.02 -13.40 8.20
N GLY A 83 3.70 -13.54 8.34
CA GLY A 83 2.95 -13.38 9.58
C GLY A 83 1.53 -13.94 9.43
N HIS A 84 0.73 -13.89 10.49
CA HIS A 84 -0.62 -14.47 10.51
C HIS A 84 -1.75 -13.44 10.48
N VAL A 85 -1.45 -12.15 10.60
CA VAL A 85 -2.48 -11.11 10.59
C VAL A 85 -2.97 -10.92 9.16
N MET A 86 -4.29 -10.89 8.97
CA MET A 86 -4.90 -10.79 7.65
C MET A 86 -5.34 -9.35 7.33
N LYS A 87 -4.99 -8.88 6.13
CA LYS A 87 -5.54 -7.69 5.45
C LYS A 87 -6.53 -8.11 4.37
N LEU A 88 -7.43 -7.21 3.99
CA LEU A 88 -8.57 -7.49 3.09
C LEU A 88 -9.41 -8.69 3.58
N ARG A 89 -9.63 -8.78 4.89
CA ARG A 89 -10.19 -9.96 5.57
C ARG A 89 -11.52 -10.40 4.97
N TYR A 90 -11.66 -11.70 4.80
CA TYR A 90 -12.89 -12.35 4.30
C TYR A 90 -13.26 -11.99 2.86
N THR A 91 -12.37 -11.33 2.12
CA THR A 91 -12.48 -11.19 0.67
C THR A 91 -11.66 -12.29 -0.02
N PRO A 92 -11.96 -12.62 -1.30
CA PRO A 92 -11.11 -13.50 -2.10
C PRO A 92 -9.66 -13.01 -2.31
N LEU A 93 -9.36 -11.76 -1.93
CA LEU A 93 -8.05 -11.11 -2.04
C LEU A 93 -7.35 -10.96 -0.69
N GLN A 94 -7.82 -11.64 0.37
CA GLN A 94 -7.18 -11.57 1.68
C GLN A 94 -5.72 -12.05 1.62
N GLN A 95 -4.83 -11.34 2.32
CA GLN A 95 -3.41 -11.67 2.37
C GLN A 95 -2.86 -11.60 3.80
N PRO A 96 -1.93 -12.51 4.16
CA PRO A 96 -1.23 -12.44 5.43
C PRO A 96 -0.15 -11.36 5.39
N VAL A 97 0.00 -10.66 6.51
CA VAL A 97 1.06 -9.67 6.73
C VAL A 97 1.72 -9.89 8.09
N LEU A 98 2.96 -9.42 8.21
CA LEU A 98 3.65 -9.33 9.50
C LEU A 98 3.28 -8.01 10.18
N ALA A 99 2.20 -8.01 10.94
CA ALA A 99 1.84 -6.85 11.74
C ALA A 99 2.86 -6.63 12.87
N ALA A 100 3.19 -5.38 13.16
CA ALA A 100 4.23 -5.04 14.11
C ALA A 100 3.91 -5.50 15.55
N GLU A 101 2.63 -5.52 15.92
CA GLU A 101 2.14 -6.06 17.20
C GLU A 101 2.04 -7.59 17.25
N ALA A 102 2.22 -8.30 16.13
CA ALA A 102 2.14 -9.76 16.10
C ALA A 102 3.32 -10.39 16.86
N PRO A 103 3.14 -11.50 17.61
CA PRO A 103 4.22 -12.17 18.34
C PRO A 103 5.47 -12.53 17.52
N GLU A 104 5.31 -12.74 16.21
CA GLU A 104 6.40 -13.04 15.27
C GLU A 104 7.23 -11.81 14.89
N SER A 105 6.71 -10.60 15.14
CA SER A 105 7.39 -9.35 14.83
C SER A 105 8.50 -9.06 15.84
N THR A 106 9.63 -8.56 15.35
CA THR A 106 10.72 -8.06 16.20
C THR A 106 10.30 -6.86 17.06
N TRP A 107 9.20 -6.19 16.73
CA TRP A 107 8.66 -5.03 17.46
C TRP A 107 7.56 -5.38 18.46
N HIS A 108 7.22 -6.67 18.60
CA HIS A 108 6.10 -7.10 19.44
C HIS A 108 6.20 -6.57 20.87
N SER A 109 7.38 -6.66 21.47
CA SER A 109 7.61 -6.30 22.88
C SER A 109 7.51 -4.79 23.08
N GLU A 110 8.08 -4.01 22.18
CA GLU A 110 8.08 -2.56 22.20
C GLU A 110 6.68 -1.99 21.97
N VAL A 111 5.92 -2.57 21.04
CA VAL A 111 4.52 -2.17 20.80
C VAL A 111 3.64 -2.57 21.99
N ALA A 112 3.82 -3.76 22.56
CA ALA A 112 3.08 -4.19 23.76
C ALA A 112 3.41 -3.34 25.00
N GLY A 113 4.65 -2.86 25.11
CA GLY A 113 5.11 -1.98 26.18
C GLY A 113 4.83 -0.49 25.93
N PHE A 114 4.25 -0.11 24.80
CA PHE A 114 3.98 1.28 24.47
C PHE A 114 2.96 1.91 25.44
N GLN A 115 3.31 3.08 25.98
CA GLN A 115 2.47 3.77 26.98
C GLN A 115 1.97 5.13 26.51
N SER A 116 2.79 5.87 25.75
CA SER A 116 2.43 7.22 25.32
C SER A 116 3.27 7.66 24.11
N LEU A 117 2.77 8.68 23.41
CA LEU A 117 3.51 9.35 22.34
C LEU A 117 4.62 10.30 22.85
N GLU A 118 4.72 10.52 24.17
CA GLU A 118 5.69 11.45 24.76
C GLU A 118 5.63 12.86 24.12
N MET A 119 4.41 13.38 23.95
CA MET A 119 4.15 14.67 23.30
C MET A 119 4.53 14.74 21.80
N THR A 120 4.88 13.63 21.15
CA THR A 120 5.04 13.60 19.69
C THR A 120 3.74 14.08 19.02
N PRO A 121 3.79 15.15 18.20
CA PRO A 121 2.61 15.67 17.50
C PRO A 121 2.07 14.64 16.52
N VAL A 122 0.75 14.66 16.33
CA VAL A 122 0.05 13.86 15.32
C VAL A 122 -0.85 14.79 14.53
N VAL A 123 -0.68 14.81 13.21
CA VAL A 123 -1.49 15.64 12.31
C VAL A 123 -2.56 14.77 11.67
N CYS A 124 -3.82 15.02 12.01
CA CYS A 124 -4.95 14.39 11.32
C CYS A 124 -5.17 15.08 9.97
N ALA A 125 -4.82 14.41 8.88
CA ALA A 125 -5.12 14.86 7.53
C ALA A 125 -6.51 14.37 7.12
N GLU A 126 -7.39 15.29 6.74
CA GLU A 126 -8.73 14.97 6.22
C GLU A 126 -8.67 14.50 4.77
N LEU A 127 -7.67 14.97 4.02
CA LEU A 127 -7.48 14.62 2.61
C LEU A 127 -6.06 14.11 2.39
N HIS A 128 -5.95 13.06 1.57
CA HIS A 128 -4.65 12.49 1.16
C HIS A 128 -3.72 13.54 0.53
N SER A 129 -4.30 14.54 -0.16
CA SER A 129 -3.58 15.63 -0.80
C SER A 129 -2.99 16.67 0.17
N GLN A 130 -3.32 16.62 1.47
CA GLN A 130 -2.71 17.50 2.49
C GLN A 130 -1.30 17.01 2.91
N LEU A 131 -1.02 15.72 2.74
CA LEU A 131 0.24 15.08 3.15
C LEU A 131 1.52 15.81 2.68
N PRO A 132 1.64 16.29 1.42
CA PRO A 132 2.87 16.94 0.96
C PRO A 132 3.17 18.24 1.70
N ALA A 133 2.13 19.05 1.97
CA ALA A 133 2.29 20.32 2.66
C ALA A 133 2.69 20.09 4.13
N ILE A 134 2.07 19.11 4.78
CA ILE A 134 2.38 18.73 6.18
C ILE A 134 3.83 18.25 6.28
N ALA A 135 4.22 17.27 5.44
CA ALA A 135 5.56 16.70 5.46
C ALA A 135 6.64 17.74 5.11
N ALA A 136 6.40 18.55 4.08
CA ALA A 136 7.32 19.62 3.68
C ALA A 136 7.47 20.68 4.78
N ALA A 137 6.39 21.09 5.45
CA ALA A 137 6.45 22.04 6.55
C ALA A 137 7.25 21.48 7.75
N ALA A 138 7.00 20.22 8.14
CA ALA A 138 7.74 19.58 9.23
C ALA A 138 9.24 19.51 8.94
N LYS A 139 9.60 19.09 7.72
CA LYS A 139 11.00 19.06 7.27
C LYS A 139 11.60 20.46 7.18
N TRP A 140 10.85 21.45 6.71
CA TRP A 140 11.33 22.84 6.62
C TRP A 140 11.65 23.42 8.01
N GLU A 141 10.69 23.37 8.94
CA GLU A 141 10.83 23.94 10.29
C GLU A 141 12.00 23.31 11.06
N THR A 142 12.24 22.01 10.85
CA THR A 142 13.32 21.26 11.52
C THR A 142 14.61 21.21 10.73
N HIS A 143 14.73 21.96 9.63
CA HIS A 143 15.91 21.95 8.75
C HIS A 143 16.28 20.53 8.27
N GLY A 144 15.25 19.71 7.99
CA GLY A 144 15.33 18.34 7.52
C GLY A 144 15.47 17.28 8.63
N ALA A 145 15.60 17.69 9.90
CA ALA A 145 15.90 16.78 10.99
C ALA A 145 14.71 15.92 11.45
N ALA A 146 13.48 16.41 11.34
CA ALA A 146 12.29 15.66 11.77
C ALA A 146 12.16 14.34 11.01
N ARG A 147 11.88 13.27 11.73
CA ARG A 147 11.50 11.98 11.17
C ARG A 147 9.98 11.89 11.04
N VAL A 148 9.47 11.95 9.82
CA VAL A 148 8.04 11.99 9.49
C VAL A 148 7.54 10.57 9.23
N ALA A 149 6.56 10.12 10.02
CA ALA A 149 5.84 8.87 9.75
C ALA A 149 4.47 9.16 9.14
N TYR A 150 4.13 8.46 8.06
CA TYR A 150 2.82 8.52 7.45
C TYR A 150 2.02 7.25 7.73
N VAL A 151 0.90 7.40 8.43
CA VAL A 151 -0.06 6.30 8.66
C VAL A 151 -1.17 6.38 7.62
N MET A 152 -1.25 5.37 6.75
CA MET A 152 -2.36 5.20 5.83
C MET A 152 -3.44 4.32 6.46
N THR A 153 -4.64 4.88 6.63
CA THR A 153 -5.83 4.15 7.07
C THR A 153 -6.56 3.52 5.89
N ASP A 154 -7.55 2.68 6.18
CA ASP A 154 -8.38 1.99 5.20
C ASP A 154 -9.60 2.79 4.71
N ASP A 155 -9.63 4.10 4.98
CA ASP A 155 -10.71 5.01 4.54
C ASP A 155 -10.52 5.49 3.09
N ALA A 156 -9.32 5.31 2.51
CA ALA A 156 -8.97 5.72 1.16
C ALA A 156 -8.71 4.50 0.25
N ALA A 157 -7.64 4.52 -0.56
CA ALA A 157 -7.17 3.31 -1.21
C ALA A 157 -6.68 2.30 -0.15
N LEU A 158 -6.82 1.00 -0.39
CA LEU A 158 -6.28 -0.01 0.53
C LEU A 158 -4.78 -0.27 0.29
N PRO A 159 -4.30 -0.39 -0.96
CA PRO A 159 -2.87 -0.60 -1.22
C PRO A 159 -2.11 0.74 -1.18
N LEU A 160 -1.11 0.88 -0.30
CA LEU A 160 -0.23 2.06 -0.24
C LEU A 160 0.47 2.31 -1.58
N ALA A 161 0.89 1.23 -2.23
CA ALA A 161 1.65 1.24 -3.48
C ALA A 161 0.95 2.00 -4.63
N TYR A 162 -0.38 2.14 -4.57
CA TYR A 162 -1.14 2.92 -5.55
C TYR A 162 -0.83 4.42 -5.49
N SER A 163 -0.36 4.93 -4.34
CA SER A 163 -0.14 6.36 -4.16
C SER A 163 1.19 6.83 -4.75
N HIS A 164 1.13 7.44 -5.93
CA HIS A 164 2.28 8.13 -6.53
C HIS A 164 2.81 9.23 -5.61
N LEU A 165 1.89 9.92 -4.91
CA LEU A 165 2.22 10.97 -3.97
C LEU A 165 3.11 10.46 -2.82
N VAL A 166 2.73 9.34 -2.19
CA VAL A 166 3.54 8.77 -1.09
C VAL A 166 4.90 8.35 -1.63
N ARG A 167 4.94 7.69 -2.80
CA ARG A 167 6.20 7.29 -3.44
C ARG A 167 7.13 8.48 -3.70
N ASP A 168 6.62 9.55 -4.30
CA ASP A 168 7.39 10.77 -4.58
C ASP A 168 7.92 11.42 -3.29
N LEU A 169 7.10 11.46 -2.23
CA LEU A 169 7.51 12.03 -0.94
C LEU A 169 8.58 11.18 -0.25
N ARG A 170 8.52 9.85 -0.39
CA ARG A 170 9.55 8.91 0.07
C ARG A 170 10.87 9.13 -0.66
N GLU A 171 10.84 9.19 -1.98
CA GLU A 171 12.02 9.42 -2.81
C GLU A 171 12.69 10.77 -2.52
N LYS A 172 11.89 11.80 -2.22
CA LYS A 172 12.38 13.14 -1.84
C LYS A 172 12.83 13.25 -0.37
N GLY A 173 12.72 12.17 0.42
CA GLY A 173 13.07 12.18 1.83
C GLY A 173 12.16 13.07 2.70
N LEU A 174 10.94 13.34 2.24
CA LEU A 174 9.94 14.11 3.00
C LEU A 174 9.14 13.21 3.95
N ILE A 175 9.02 11.92 3.65
CA ILE A 175 8.46 10.89 4.54
C ILE A 175 9.54 9.84 4.83
N ASP A 176 9.77 9.54 6.10
CA ASP A 176 10.82 8.64 6.56
C ASP A 176 10.32 7.23 6.85
N VAL A 177 9.04 7.07 7.15
CA VAL A 177 8.41 5.77 7.40
C VAL A 177 6.95 5.78 6.92
N THR A 178 6.49 4.70 6.31
CA THR A 178 5.05 4.47 6.03
C THR A 178 4.51 3.32 6.87
N ILE A 179 3.28 3.46 7.35
CA ILE A 179 2.61 2.47 8.18
C ILE A 179 1.19 2.29 7.66
N THR A 180 0.76 1.05 7.45
CA THR A 180 -0.60 0.76 7.00
C THR A 180 -1.44 0.17 8.13
N SER A 181 -2.62 0.74 8.32
CA SER A 181 -3.54 0.39 9.42
C SER A 181 -4.84 -0.20 8.88
N GLY A 182 -5.53 -1.00 9.70
CA GLY A 182 -6.84 -1.54 9.35
C GLY A 182 -6.73 -2.55 8.21
N GLN A 183 -7.46 -2.35 7.13
CA GLN A 183 -7.39 -3.15 5.89
C GLN A 183 -6.38 -2.63 4.86
N ALA A 184 -5.78 -1.45 5.08
CA ALA A 184 -4.72 -0.95 4.20
C ALA A 184 -3.46 -1.80 4.37
N PHE A 185 -2.64 -1.89 3.33
CA PHE A 185 -1.44 -2.74 3.29
C PHE A 185 -0.34 -2.20 2.37
N GLY A 186 0.87 -2.72 2.53
CA GLY A 186 2.06 -2.39 1.75
C GLY A 186 2.90 -1.25 2.32
N GLY A 187 2.77 -0.91 3.60
CA GLY A 187 3.67 0.02 4.29
C GLY A 187 5.01 -0.60 4.69
N ASP A 188 5.96 0.24 5.13
CA ASP A 188 7.21 -0.26 5.77
C ASP A 188 6.87 -1.10 7.01
N TYR A 189 5.79 -0.73 7.72
CA TYR A 189 5.20 -1.49 8.80
C TYR A 189 3.70 -1.69 8.60
N GLU A 190 3.22 -2.82 9.09
CA GLU A 190 1.80 -3.16 9.11
C GLU A 190 1.28 -3.11 10.53
N ALA A 191 0.08 -2.56 10.73
CA ALA A 191 -0.59 -2.51 12.02
C ALA A 191 -2.06 -2.95 11.89
N VAL A 192 -2.60 -3.56 12.95
CA VAL A 192 -3.99 -4.05 12.95
C VAL A 192 -4.98 -2.88 13.00
N ASN A 193 -4.63 -1.79 13.68
CA ASN A 193 -5.47 -0.61 13.87
C ASN A 193 -4.64 0.67 14.04
N LEU A 194 -5.32 1.82 14.09
CA LEU A 194 -4.69 3.14 14.17
C LEU A 194 -3.85 3.31 15.44
N TYR A 195 -4.31 2.78 16.58
CA TYR A 195 -3.61 2.90 17.86
C TYR A 195 -2.28 2.14 17.84
N SER A 196 -2.28 0.91 17.32
CA SER A 196 -1.06 0.15 17.07
C SER A 196 -0.16 0.89 16.08
N ALA A 197 -0.71 1.47 15.01
CA ALA A 197 0.07 2.22 14.03
C ALA A 197 0.78 3.44 14.65
N LEU A 198 0.13 4.16 15.56
CA LEU A 198 0.73 5.26 16.32
C LEU A 198 1.83 4.77 17.28
N ALA A 199 1.61 3.64 17.95
CA ALA A 199 2.64 3.00 18.77
C ALA A 199 3.87 2.63 17.92
N VAL A 200 3.64 2.02 16.76
CA VAL A 200 4.69 1.63 15.79
C VAL A 200 5.43 2.85 15.27
N ALA A 201 4.73 3.93 14.93
CA ALA A 201 5.34 5.20 14.49
C ALA A 201 6.35 5.70 15.53
N LYS A 202 5.99 5.63 16.82
CA LYS A 202 6.88 6.03 17.91
C LYS A 202 8.04 5.05 18.11
N VAL A 203 7.76 3.76 18.32
CA VAL A 203 8.78 2.81 18.82
C VAL A 203 9.68 2.26 17.71
N ALA A 204 9.10 1.93 16.56
CA ALA A 204 9.83 1.38 15.41
C ALA A 204 10.20 2.49 14.42
N GLY A 205 9.23 3.36 14.14
CA GLY A 205 9.38 4.47 13.23
C GLY A 205 10.24 5.60 13.79
N LYS A 206 10.41 5.72 15.11
CA LYS A 206 11.11 6.82 15.79
C LYS A 206 10.63 8.19 15.31
N ALA A 207 9.33 8.30 15.04
CA ALA A 207 8.73 9.48 14.46
C ALA A 207 8.75 10.66 15.41
N ASP A 208 9.09 11.82 14.85
CA ASP A 208 8.94 13.12 15.48
C ASP A 208 7.59 13.77 15.13
N ILE A 209 6.91 13.26 14.09
CA ILE A 209 5.57 13.66 13.65
C ILE A 209 4.90 12.57 12.79
#